data_AF-A0A7J7G9X8-F1
#
_entry.id   AF-A0A7J7G9X8-F1
#
_cell.length_a   1.000
_cell.length_b   1.000
_cell.length_c   1.000
_cell.angle_alpha   90.00
_cell.angle_beta   90.00
_cell.angle_gamma   90.00
#
_symmetry.space_group_name_H-M   'P 1'
#
loop_
_entity.id
_entity.type
_entity.pdbx_description
1 polymer ?
#
loop_
_entity_poly.entity_id
_entity_poly.type
_entity_poly.pdbx_seq_one_letter_code
_entity_poly.pdbx_strand_id
1 'polypeptide(L)' 'MLVVVEGSDLLRDRAEDYARKLKGGGKKVEYAEFEGKQHGFFTIDPISPDSDQLMLIIKRFITEN' A
#
# COMPACT_ATOMS: atom_id res chain seq x y z
N MET A 1 -10.62 -0.06 4.10
CA MET A 1 -9.69 0.93 3.51
C MET A 1 -8.35 0.26 3.30
N LEU A 2 -7.72 0.46 2.15
CA LEU A 2 -6.38 -0.05 1.85
C LEU A 2 -5.39 1.11 1.91
N VAL A 3 -4.29 0.93 2.65
CA VAL A 3 -3.14 1.83 2.68
C VAL A 3 -1.94 1.06 2.16
N VAL A 4 -1.36 1.55 1.06
CA VAL A 4 -0.16 0.99 0.43
C VAL A 4 1.00 1.91 0.77
N VAL A 5 2.14 1.32 1.12
CA VAL A 5 3.34 2.04 1.52
C VAL A 5 4.55 1.53 0.76
N GLU A 6 5.26 2.45 0.13
CA GLU A 6 6.52 2.20 -0.55
C GLU A 6 7.70 2.44 0.42
N GLY A 7 8.51 1.41 0.66
CA GLY A 7 9.52 1.42 1.73
C GLY A 7 10.69 2.40 1.54
N SER A 8 10.90 2.90 0.33
CA SER A 8 11.89 3.93 -0.02
C SER A 8 11.25 5.27 -0.40
N ASP A 9 9.97 5.47 -0.06
CA ASP A 9 9.27 6.74 -0.24
C ASP A 9 9.51 7.68 0.96
N LEU A 10 9.70 8.97 0.67
CA LEU A 10 9.79 10.04 1.68
C LEU A 10 8.54 10.11 2.57
N LEU A 11 7.38 9.69 2.06
CA LEU A 11 6.10 9.69 2.75
C LEU A 11 5.81 8.41 3.53
N ARG A 12 6.73 7.42 3.55
CA ARG A 12 6.55 6.12 4.22
C ARG A 12 6.02 6.26 5.65
N ASP A 13 6.74 7.00 6.48
CA ASP A 13 6.41 7.14 7.91
C ASP A 13 5.07 7.85 8.11
N ARG A 14 4.71 8.76 7.20
CA ARG A 14 3.42 9.45 7.21
C ARG A 14 2.27 8.51 6.86
N ALA A 15 2.45 7.65 5.86
CA ALA A 15 1.46 6.67 5.46
C ALA A 15 1.25 5.61 6.56
N GLU A 16 2.33 5.18 7.22
CA GLU A 16 2.28 4.28 8.37
C GLU A 16 1.54 4.92 9.56
N ASP A 17 1.88 6.16 9.95
CA ASP A 17 1.18 6.89 11.02
C ASP A 17 -0.31 7.07 10.70
N TYR A 18 -0.64 7.39 9.45
CA TYR A 18 -2.03 7.51 9.02
C TYR A 18 -2.79 6.19 9.17
N ALA A 19 -2.22 5.07 8.73
CA ALA A 19 -2.81 3.75 8.90
C ALA A 19 -3.02 3.39 10.37
N ARG A 20 -2.05 3.70 11.25
CA ARG A 20 -2.17 3.51 12.71
C ARG A 20 -3.32 4.31 13.29
N LYS A 21 -3.42 5.60 12.97
CA LYS A 21 -4.51 6.48 13.44
C LYS A 21 -5.88 6.00 12.99
N LEU A 22 -6.01 5.56 11.73
CA LEU A 22 -7.26 5.01 11.21
C LEU A 22 -7.67 3.72 11.94
N LYS A 23 -6.72 2.81 12.19
CA LYS A 23 -6.98 1.59 12.99
C LYS A 23 -7.39 1.93 14.42
N GLY A 24 -6.68 2.87 15.06
CA GLY A 24 -7.01 3.34 16.41
C GLY A 24 -8.41 3.97 16.51
N GLY A 25 -8.89 4.58 15.41
CA GLY A 25 -10.25 5.08 15.28
C GLY A 25 -11.32 4.03 14.94
N GLY A 26 -10.99 2.73 15.00
CA GLY A 26 -11.93 1.63 14.77
C GLY A 26 -12.25 1.33 13.30
N LYS A 27 -11.54 1.94 12.33
CA LYS A 27 -11.74 1.63 10.91
C LYS A 27 -11.05 0.31 10.53
N LYS A 28 -11.69 -0.50 9.69
CA LYS A 28 -11.05 -1.66 9.04
C LYS A 28 -10.03 -1.15 8.01
N VAL A 29 -8.75 -1.30 8.34
CA VAL A 29 -7.61 -0.88 7.50
C VAL A 29 -6.74 -2.07 7.16
N GLU A 30 -6.59 -2.33 5.86
CA GLU A 30 -5.55 -3.19 5.31
C GLU A 30 -4.31 -2.33 5.04
N TYR A 31 -3.16 -2.79 5.52
CA TYR A 31 -1.88 -2.12 5.35
C TYR A 31 -0.98 -3.05 4.56
N ALA A 32 -0.43 -2.57 3.45
CA ALA A 32 0.49 -3.32 2.59
C ALA A 32 1.74 -2.48 2.35
N GLU A 33 2.90 -3.01 2.73
CA GLU A 33 4.19 -2.33 2.53
C GLU A 33 5.04 -3.09 1.52
N PHE A 34 5.68 -2.36 0.63
CA PHE A 34 6.58 -2.87 -0.39
C PHE A 34 7.99 -2.37 -0.11
N GLU A 35 8.81 -3.25 0.46
CA GLU A 35 10.18 -2.92 0.86
C GLU A 35 11.04 -2.51 -0.34
N GLY A 36 11.88 -1.48 -0.16
CA GLY A 36 12.81 -1.02 -1.19
C GLY A 36 12.16 -0.35 -2.41
N LYS A 37 10.82 -0.18 -2.43
CA LYS A 37 10.12 0.46 -3.54
C LYS A 37 10.08 1.97 -3.37
N GLN A 38 10.31 2.65 -4.49
CA GLN A 38 10.17 4.09 -4.62
C GLN A 38 8.70 4.47 -4.82
N HIS A 39 8.40 5.75 -4.59
CA HIS A 39 7.08 6.33 -4.85
C HIS A 39 6.59 5.99 -6.26
N GLY A 40 5.38 5.44 -6.36
CA GLY A 40 4.74 5.16 -7.65
C GLY A 40 5.46 4.09 -8.49
N PHE A 41 6.18 3.15 -7.86
CA PHE A 41 6.95 2.10 -8.56
C PHE A 41 6.14 1.37 -9.64
N PHE A 42 4.83 1.19 -9.42
CA PHE A 42 3.93 0.50 -10.35
C PHE A 42 3.65 1.27 -11.65
N THR A 43 3.92 2.57 -11.68
CA THR A 43 3.85 3.39 -12.91
C THR A 43 5.18 3.42 -13.65
N ILE A 44 6.28 3.25 -12.92
CA ILE A 44 7.65 3.28 -13.45
C ILE A 44 8.03 1.92 -14.04
N ASP A 45 7.69 0.84 -13.32
CA ASP A 45 7.95 -0.54 -13.69
C ASP A 45 6.67 -1.39 -13.60
N PRO A 46 5.74 -1.20 -14.56
CA PRO A 46 4.42 -1.83 -14.52
C PRO A 46 4.44 -3.34 -14.75
N ILE A 47 5.52 -3.88 -15.34
CA ILE A 47 5.68 -5.32 -15.63
C ILE A 47 6.72 -5.89 -14.68
N SER A 48 6.40 -5.86 -13.38
CA SER A 48 7.25 -6.38 -12.33
C SER A 48 6.45 -7.19 -11.31
N PRO A 49 7.09 -8.13 -10.60
CA PRO A 49 6.42 -8.94 -9.59
C PRO A 49 5.71 -8.11 -8.52
N ASP A 50 6.32 -6.99 -8.11
CA ASP A 50 5.74 -6.10 -7.12
C ASP A 50 4.51 -5.34 -7.65
N SER A 51 4.54 -4.95 -8.93
CA SER A 51 3.39 -4.30 -9.58
C SER A 51 2.24 -5.28 -9.74
N ASP A 52 2.53 -6.52 -10.15
CA ASP A 52 1.54 -7.60 -10.22
C ASP A 52 0.93 -7.89 -8.85
N GLN A 53 1.77 -7.97 -7.80
CA GLN A 53 1.32 -8.16 -6.43
C GLN A 53 0.42 -7.01 -5.96
N LEU A 54 0.78 -5.76 -6.25
CA LEU A 54 -0.06 -4.60 -5.93
C LEU A 54 -1.43 -4.69 -6.63
N MET A 55 -1.47 -5.04 -7.92
CA MET A 55 -2.72 -5.20 -8.66
C MET A 55 -3.60 -6.30 -8.09
N LEU A 56 -3.01 -7.42 -7.64
CA LEU A 56 -3.75 -8.49 -6.97
C LEU A 56 -4.33 -8.05 -5.63
N ILE A 57 -3.58 -7.28 -4.83
CA ILE A 57 -4.05 -6.72 -3.57
C ILE A 57 -5.22 -5.77 -3.82
N ILE A 58 -5.10 -4.86 -4.80
CA ILE A 58 -6.18 -3.92 -5.15
C ILE A 58 -7.42 -4.67 -5.65
N LYS A 59 -7.24 -5.67 -6.53
CA LYS A 59 -8.33 -6.51 -7.02
C LYS A 59 -9.06 -7.18 -5.85
N ARG A 60 -8.33 -7.87 -4.97
CA ARG A 60 -8.90 -8.51 -3.76
C ARG A 60 -9.65 -7.50 -2.90
N PHE A 61 -9.03 -6.34 -2.65
CA PHE A 61 -9.63 -5.28 -1.85
C PHE A 61 -10.97 -4.82 -2.42
N ILE A 62 -11.07 -4.66 -3.75
CA ILE A 62 -12.30 -4.23 -4.41
C ILE A 62 -13.37 -5.33 -4.40
N THR A 63 -12.99 -6.60 -4.54
CA THR A 63 -13.95 -7.70 -4.66
C THR A 63 -14.42 -8.28 -3.33
N GLU A 64 -13.64 -8.13 -2.26
CA GLU A 64 -13.85 -8.85 -0.99
C GLU A 64 -14.07 -7.93 0.24
N ASN A 65 -14.04 -6.60 0.11
CA ASN A 65 -14.30 -5.68 1.23
C ASN A 65 -15.57 -4.85 1.12
#